data_AF-A0A9W7GE77-F1
#
_entry.id   AF-A0A9W7GE77-F1
#
_cell.length_a   1.000
_cell.length_b   1.000
_cell.length_c   1.000
_cell.angle_alpha   90.00
_cell.angle_beta   90.00
_cell.angle_gamma   90.00
#
_symmetry.space_group_name_H-M   'P 1'
#
loop_
_entity.id
_entity.type
_entity.pdbx_description
1 polymer ?
#
loop_
_entity_poly.entity_id
_entity_poly.type
_entity_poly.pdbx_seq_one_letter_code
_entity_poly.pdbx_strand_id
1 'polypeptide(L)'
;MVSSTTSRSSVSASLTAEIDANVSDRSGLGIVTQTSLQTDLIQSQQALKETQRGEGGKGGDINATVKNYEYLPHTADIQLHAWGVDLPTALSGLAVAMFGYMTDLNLITPGFGDQTGGREIIVKGHDLHSMVYSFLDEWLYRFHSEGFICSHVSVYSINSVTSECKTSGRGEVFNMEKHKQGTEVKAITYSNMQVVKKDGRVDVYVIIDI
;
A
#
# COMPACT_ATOMS: atom_id res chain seq x y z
N MET A 1 -51.91 26.25 17.24
CA MET A 1 -51.40 25.39 16.15
C MET A 1 -50.11 26.02 15.65
N VAL A 2 -48.96 25.47 16.07
CA VAL A 2 -47.94 24.77 15.25
C VAL A 2 -47.08 25.77 14.44
N SER A 3 -45.94 26.23 14.98
CA SER A 3 -44.55 25.70 14.87
C SER A 3 -43.73 26.48 13.82
N SER A 4 -42.60 27.08 14.22
CA SER A 4 -41.21 26.65 13.89
C SER A 4 -40.72 27.11 12.49
N THR A 5 -39.52 27.57 12.21
CA THR A 5 -38.25 27.64 12.96
C THR A 5 -37.29 28.54 12.17
N THR A 6 -36.53 29.31 12.94
CA THR A 6 -35.23 29.97 12.72
C THR A 6 -34.36 29.43 11.57
N SER A 7 -33.91 30.32 10.68
CA SER A 7 -32.75 30.09 9.81
C SER A 7 -31.45 30.29 10.60
N ARG A 8 -30.55 29.31 10.49
CA ARG A 8 -29.29 29.25 11.23
C ARG A 8 -28.23 30.18 10.65
N SER A 9 -27.53 30.79 11.60
CA SER A 9 -26.36 31.63 11.54
C SER A 9 -25.15 31.03 10.80
N SER A 10 -24.54 31.88 9.99
CA SER A 10 -23.15 31.81 9.56
C SER A 10 -22.18 32.17 10.70
N VAL A 11 -20.89 32.02 10.41
CA VAL A 11 -19.69 32.46 11.14
C VAL A 11 -18.96 31.32 11.87
N SER A 12 -18.06 30.74 11.08
CA SER A 12 -16.79 30.14 11.47
C SER A 12 -15.97 31.11 12.32
N ALA A 13 -15.62 30.71 13.54
CA ALA A 13 -14.47 31.21 14.29
C ALA A 13 -14.23 30.33 15.53
N SER A 14 -12.94 30.16 15.86
CA SER A 14 -12.40 29.69 17.14
C SER A 14 -12.19 28.17 17.29
N LEU A 15 -10.96 27.72 16.98
CA LEU A 15 -10.09 27.07 17.98
C LEU A 15 -8.64 26.96 17.44
N THR A 16 -7.87 28.03 17.58
CA THR A 16 -6.39 27.99 17.42
C THR A 16 -5.76 28.88 18.47
N ALA A 17 -5.42 28.26 19.61
CA ALA A 17 -4.51 28.70 20.67
C ALA A 17 -4.38 27.44 21.56
N GLU A 18 -3.24 26.94 22.05
CA GLU A 18 -1.90 27.45 22.30
C GLU A 18 -0.98 26.22 22.33
N ILE A 19 0.22 26.26 21.72
CA ILE A 19 1.36 25.47 22.22
C ILE A 19 2.58 26.40 22.18
N ASP A 20 2.86 26.97 23.34
CA ASP A 20 4.07 27.72 23.61
C ASP A 20 5.27 26.77 23.74
N ALA A 21 6.34 27.16 23.05
CA ALA A 21 7.74 27.12 23.45
C ALA A 21 8.23 25.93 24.30
N ASN A 22 8.96 25.01 23.65
CA ASN A 22 10.31 24.70 24.12
C ASN A 22 11.20 24.16 22.99
N VAL A 23 12.02 25.04 22.40
CA VAL A 23 13.19 24.67 21.59
C VAL A 23 14.41 25.32 22.21
N SER A 24 15.23 24.48 22.83
CA SER A 24 16.69 24.64 22.97
C SER A 24 17.18 23.26 23.46
N ASP A 25 18.08 22.53 22.83
CA ASP A 25 19.36 22.94 22.26
C ASP A 25 19.98 21.74 21.50
N ARG A 26 20.55 22.01 20.31
CA ARG A 26 21.64 21.31 19.58
C ARG A 26 21.66 19.77 19.43
N SER A 27 21.45 19.29 18.19
CA SER A 27 22.54 18.91 17.26
C SER A 27 22.01 18.23 15.97
N GLY A 28 22.01 18.97 14.85
CA GLY A 28 22.62 18.58 13.56
C GLY A 28 22.37 17.23 12.87
N LEU A 29 21.40 16.40 13.24
CA LEU A 29 20.92 15.29 12.41
C LEU A 29 19.40 15.43 12.31
N GLY A 30 18.90 15.67 11.10
CA GLY A 30 17.47 15.75 10.84
C GLY A 30 16.82 14.38 11.07
N ILE A 31 16.42 14.10 12.31
CA ILE A 31 15.59 12.95 12.64
C ILE A 31 14.21 13.29 12.10
N VAL A 32 13.95 12.91 10.85
CA VAL A 32 12.58 12.85 10.34
C VAL A 32 11.89 11.74 11.13
N THR A 33 10.95 12.10 11.99
CA THR A 33 10.22 11.13 12.80
C THR A 33 9.42 10.18 11.89
N GLN A 34 9.28 8.90 12.25
CA GLN A 34 8.49 7.93 11.47
C GLN A 34 7.06 8.44 11.21
N THR A 35 6.48 9.17 12.18
CA THR A 35 5.16 9.81 12.06
C THR A 35 5.10 10.86 10.95
N SER A 36 6.17 11.66 10.76
CA SER A 36 6.24 12.63 9.66
C SER A 36 6.37 11.96 8.29
N LEU A 37 7.16 10.89 8.16
CA LEU A 37 7.28 10.15 6.88
C LEU A 37 5.96 9.48 6.47
N GLN A 38 5.26 8.89 7.44
CA GLN A 38 3.95 8.28 7.24
C GLN A 38 2.90 9.31 6.82
N THR A 39 2.92 10.50 7.43
CA THR A 39 2.01 11.60 7.09
C THR A 39 2.29 12.15 5.69
N ASP A 40 3.56 12.38 5.34
CA ASP A 40 3.96 12.91 4.03
C ASP A 40 3.64 11.92 2.89
N LEU A 41 3.83 10.62 3.12
CA LEU A 41 3.48 9.59 2.15
C LEU A 41 1.96 9.51 1.93
N ILE A 42 1.16 9.53 3.00
CA ILE A 42 -0.31 9.53 2.89
C ILE A 42 -0.80 10.78 2.15
N GLN A 43 -0.26 11.97 2.46
CA GLN A 43 -0.62 13.22 1.79
C GLN A 43 -0.25 13.20 0.30
N SER A 44 0.94 12.71 -0.05
CA SER A 44 1.37 12.60 -1.46
C SER A 44 0.48 11.64 -2.27
N GLN A 45 0.05 10.52 -1.68
CA GLN A 45 -0.86 9.57 -2.32
C GLN A 45 -2.29 10.13 -2.43
N GLN A 46 -2.75 10.89 -1.44
CA GLN A 46 -4.06 11.57 -1.50
C GLN A 46 -4.10 12.62 -2.62
N ALA A 47 -3.01 13.37 -2.82
CA ALA A 47 -2.86 14.30 -3.95
C ALA A 47 -2.85 13.58 -5.32
N LEU A 48 -2.23 12.40 -5.41
CA LEU A 48 -2.26 11.56 -6.62
C LEU A 48 -3.68 11.02 -6.89
N LYS A 49 -4.43 10.64 -5.86
CA LYS A 49 -5.82 10.15 -5.96
C LYS A 49 -6.78 11.23 -6.50
N GLU A 50 -6.54 12.49 -6.14
CA GLU A 50 -7.31 13.63 -6.65
C GLU A 50 -6.97 13.93 -8.13
N THR A 51 -5.71 13.80 -8.50
CA THR A 51 -5.23 14.02 -9.88
C THR A 51 -5.80 12.98 -10.85
N GLN A 52 -5.87 11.71 -10.44
CA GLN A 52 -6.40 10.61 -11.28
C GLN A 52 -7.94 10.61 -11.41
N ARG A 53 -8.66 11.39 -10.60
CA ARG A 53 -10.11 11.56 -10.73
C ARG A 53 -10.52 12.49 -11.88
N GLY A 54 -9.56 13.16 -12.54
CA GLY A 54 -9.79 14.21 -13.54
C GLY A 54 -9.71 13.79 -15.02
N GLU A 55 -9.21 12.59 -15.36
CA GLU A 55 -8.92 12.25 -16.76
C GLU A 55 -9.75 11.07 -17.27
N GLY A 56 -10.87 11.39 -17.92
CA GLY A 56 -11.58 10.48 -18.82
C GLY A 56 -11.13 10.73 -20.27
N GLY A 57 -10.29 9.85 -20.82
CA GLY A 57 -9.79 9.97 -22.20
C GLY A 57 -9.40 8.63 -22.81
N LYS A 58 -9.86 8.38 -24.05
CA LYS A 58 -9.86 7.10 -24.78
C LYS A 58 -8.49 6.66 -25.31
N GLY A 59 -8.26 5.33 -25.30
CA GLY A 59 -7.60 4.57 -26.38
C GLY A 59 -6.11 4.28 -26.23
N GLY A 60 -5.74 2.99 -26.31
CA GLY A 60 -4.39 2.52 -26.61
C GLY A 60 -3.83 1.50 -25.62
N ASP A 61 -3.63 0.27 -26.08
CA ASP A 61 -3.08 -0.86 -25.34
C ASP A 61 -1.68 -0.59 -24.77
N ILE A 62 -1.62 -0.34 -23.46
CA ILE A 62 -0.63 -0.85 -22.52
C ILE A 62 -1.39 -1.01 -21.19
N ASN A 63 -1.23 -2.12 -20.48
CA ASN A 63 -1.76 -2.28 -19.12
C ASN A 63 -1.05 -1.28 -18.19
N ALA A 64 -1.41 0.00 -18.28
CA ALA A 64 -1.11 1.00 -17.28
C ALA A 64 -1.70 0.46 -15.98
N THR A 65 -0.84 0.02 -15.09
CA THR A 65 -1.22 -0.63 -13.84
C THR A 65 -1.84 0.46 -12.98
N VAL A 66 -3.17 0.62 -13.07
CA VAL A 66 -3.91 1.51 -12.18
C VAL A 66 -3.55 1.06 -10.76
N LYS A 67 -2.86 1.92 -10.00
CA LYS A 67 -2.47 1.64 -8.62
C LYS A 67 -3.74 1.57 -7.77
N ASN A 68 -4.31 0.37 -7.68
CA ASN A 68 -5.53 0.10 -6.95
C ASN A 68 -5.23 -0.21 -5.48
N TYR A 69 -4.55 0.71 -4.79
CA TYR A 69 -4.30 0.60 -3.36
C TYR A 69 -4.25 1.96 -2.68
N GLU A 70 -4.42 1.96 -1.37
CA GLU A 70 -4.21 3.10 -0.48
C GLU A 70 -3.70 2.62 0.88
N TYR A 71 -3.13 3.56 1.64
CA TYR A 71 -2.68 3.34 3.00
C TYR A 71 -3.65 4.00 3.95
N LEU A 72 -4.17 3.23 4.91
CA LEU A 72 -5.08 3.71 5.94
C LEU A 72 -4.34 3.76 7.28
N PRO A 73 -4.49 4.84 8.06
CA PRO A 73 -3.86 4.95 9.36
C PRO A 73 -4.43 3.90 10.32
N HIS A 74 -3.54 3.21 11.03
CA HIS A 74 -3.87 2.30 12.12
C HIS A 74 -3.04 2.66 13.35
N THR A 75 -3.55 2.42 14.56
CA THR A 75 -2.87 2.80 15.81
C THR A 75 -1.50 2.11 15.92
N ALA A 76 -0.43 2.86 15.60
CA ALA A 76 1.00 2.49 15.55
C ALA A 76 1.50 1.74 14.30
N ASP A 77 0.61 1.22 13.46
CA ASP A 77 0.94 0.45 12.25
C ASP A 77 0.41 1.14 10.98
N ILE A 78 0.46 0.46 9.84
CA ILE A 78 -0.26 0.87 8.64
C ILE A 78 -1.17 -0.25 8.15
N GLN A 79 -2.38 0.11 7.74
CA GLN A 79 -3.29 -0.80 7.05
C GLN A 79 -3.17 -0.58 5.54
N LEU A 80 -2.72 -1.62 4.84
CA LEU A 80 -2.78 -1.71 3.40
C LEU A 80 -4.23 -2.00 3.00
N HIS A 81 -4.75 -1.22 2.05
CA HIS A 81 -6.01 -1.50 1.38
C HIS A 81 -5.77 -1.57 -0.11
N ALA A 82 -6.10 -2.69 -0.74
CA ALA A 82 -6.01 -2.85 -2.19
C ALA A 82 -7.31 -3.42 -2.77
N TRP A 83 -7.57 -3.13 -4.03
CA TRP A 83 -8.78 -3.57 -4.71
C TRP A 83 -8.56 -3.99 -6.16
N GLY A 84 -9.54 -4.69 -6.71
CA GLY A 84 -9.51 -5.13 -8.09
C GLY A 84 -10.88 -5.61 -8.56
N VAL A 85 -10.99 -5.86 -9.86
CA VAL A 85 -12.20 -6.49 -10.45
C VAL A 85 -12.39 -7.93 -9.95
N ASP A 86 -11.30 -8.55 -9.50
CA ASP A 86 -11.24 -9.87 -8.90
C ASP A 86 -10.17 -9.93 -7.79
N LEU A 87 -10.14 -11.07 -7.08
CA LEU A 87 -9.17 -11.32 -6.01
C LEU A 87 -7.71 -11.29 -6.51
N PRO A 88 -7.33 -11.93 -7.64
CA PRO A 88 -5.98 -11.80 -8.19
C PRO A 88 -5.51 -10.36 -8.37
N THR A 89 -6.35 -9.50 -8.97
CA THR A 89 -6.02 -8.08 -9.18
C THR A 89 -5.84 -7.34 -7.85
N ALA A 90 -6.71 -7.61 -6.86
CA ALA A 90 -6.60 -7.00 -5.54
C ALA A 90 -5.32 -7.44 -4.81
N LEU A 91 -4.94 -8.72 -4.88
CA LEU A 91 -3.71 -9.24 -4.28
C LEU A 91 -2.45 -8.70 -4.95
N SER A 92 -2.45 -8.59 -6.27
CA SER A 92 -1.40 -7.89 -7.02
C SER A 92 -1.22 -6.45 -6.51
N GLY A 93 -2.32 -5.70 -6.37
CA GLY A 93 -2.31 -4.35 -5.81
C GLY A 93 -1.79 -4.30 -4.37
N LEU A 94 -2.13 -5.30 -3.55
CA LEU A 94 -1.74 -5.40 -2.15
C LEU A 94 -0.22 -5.59 -1.98
N ALA A 95 0.40 -6.47 -2.77
CA ALA A 95 1.85 -6.66 -2.74
C ALA A 95 2.59 -5.41 -3.23
N VAL A 96 2.08 -4.75 -4.28
CA VAL A 96 2.64 -3.47 -4.76
C VAL A 96 2.47 -2.38 -3.70
N ALA A 97 1.36 -2.36 -2.95
CA ALA A 97 1.16 -1.44 -1.83
C ALA A 97 2.23 -1.64 -0.75
N MET A 98 2.50 -2.89 -0.37
CA MET A 98 3.55 -3.22 0.60
C MET A 98 4.92 -2.70 0.17
N PHE A 99 5.39 -3.04 -1.04
CA PHE A 99 6.68 -2.57 -1.53
C PHE A 99 6.73 -1.04 -1.74
N GLY A 100 5.62 -0.42 -2.13
CA GLY A 100 5.51 1.03 -2.26
C GLY A 100 5.60 1.79 -0.93
N TYR A 101 5.39 1.10 0.18
CA TYR A 101 5.62 1.66 1.52
C TYR A 101 7.10 1.62 1.91
N MET A 102 7.84 0.65 1.37
CA MET A 102 9.28 0.46 1.60
C MET A 102 10.16 1.37 0.75
N THR A 103 9.76 1.70 -0.48
CA THR A 103 10.57 2.52 -1.41
C THR A 103 9.72 3.15 -2.51
N ASP A 104 10.28 4.14 -3.21
CA ASP A 104 9.70 4.66 -4.45
C ASP A 104 9.84 3.64 -5.58
N LEU A 105 8.73 2.99 -5.93
CA LEU A 105 8.67 1.97 -6.98
C LEU A 105 8.97 2.49 -8.39
N ASN A 106 8.93 3.81 -8.63
CA ASN A 106 9.28 4.37 -9.93
C ASN A 106 10.78 4.25 -10.24
N LEU A 107 11.59 4.09 -9.19
CA LEU A 107 13.04 3.89 -9.31
C LEU A 107 13.40 2.42 -9.57
N ILE A 108 12.43 1.50 -9.45
CA ILE A 108 12.64 0.07 -9.63
C ILE A 108 12.54 -0.28 -11.12
N THR A 109 13.61 -0.80 -11.70
CA THR A 109 13.63 -1.25 -13.09
C THR A 109 12.93 -2.62 -13.21
N PRO A 110 11.78 -2.74 -13.92
CA PRO A 110 11.12 -4.02 -14.11
C PRO A 110 11.90 -4.87 -15.14
N GLY A 111 12.63 -5.89 -14.69
CA GLY A 111 13.42 -6.76 -15.57
C GLY A 111 12.63 -7.94 -16.18
N PHE A 112 12.80 -8.15 -17.49
CA PHE A 112 12.83 -9.48 -18.13
C PHE A 112 14.13 -9.57 -18.92
N GLY A 113 15.07 -10.43 -18.53
CA GLY A 113 16.17 -10.80 -19.42
C GLY A 113 17.59 -10.85 -18.87
N ASP A 114 17.83 -10.53 -17.59
CA ASP A 114 19.15 -10.73 -16.95
C ASP A 114 18.92 -11.03 -15.46
N GLN A 115 19.96 -11.40 -14.72
CA GLN A 115 20.06 -12.04 -13.39
C GLN A 115 19.17 -11.47 -12.25
N THR A 116 18.43 -10.39 -12.53
CA THR A 116 17.37 -9.74 -11.75
C THR A 116 15.95 -10.22 -12.11
N GLY A 117 15.82 -11.30 -12.87
CA GLY A 117 14.58 -11.80 -13.45
C GLY A 117 13.41 -11.94 -12.47
N GLY A 118 12.19 -11.87 -13.03
CA GLY A 118 10.98 -12.01 -12.24
C GLY A 118 10.99 -13.29 -11.40
N ARG A 119 10.49 -13.18 -10.16
CA ARG A 119 10.38 -14.31 -9.23
C ARG A 119 9.00 -14.91 -9.36
N GLU A 120 8.92 -16.23 -9.48
CA GLU A 120 7.66 -16.95 -9.30
C GLU A 120 7.63 -17.57 -7.92
N ILE A 121 6.49 -17.42 -7.24
CA ILE A 121 6.24 -18.08 -5.97
C ILE A 121 4.90 -18.79 -6.02
N ILE A 122 4.84 -19.93 -5.35
CA ILE A 122 3.62 -20.68 -5.10
C ILE A 122 3.42 -20.70 -3.59
N VAL A 123 2.32 -20.13 -3.14
CA VAL A 123 1.99 -20.06 -1.72
C VAL A 123 0.73 -20.88 -1.44
N LYS A 124 0.65 -21.39 -0.22
CA LYS A 124 -0.50 -22.15 0.27
C LYS A 124 -0.95 -21.60 1.61
N GLY A 125 -2.26 -21.61 1.82
CA GLY A 125 -2.90 -21.41 3.10
C GLY A 125 -3.77 -22.62 3.48
N HIS A 126 -4.33 -22.60 4.67
CA HIS A 126 -5.37 -23.53 5.09
C HIS A 126 -6.77 -23.00 4.75
N ASP A 127 -6.89 -21.71 4.53
CA ASP A 127 -8.08 -20.97 4.11
C ASP A 127 -7.66 -19.73 3.31
N LEU A 128 -8.64 -18.91 2.93
CA LEU A 128 -8.39 -17.68 2.17
C LEU A 128 -7.50 -16.68 2.93
N HIS A 129 -7.73 -16.45 4.23
CA HIS A 129 -6.98 -15.45 5.00
C HIS A 129 -5.53 -15.87 5.18
N SER A 130 -5.29 -17.13 5.54
CA SER A 130 -3.94 -17.69 5.64
C SER A 130 -3.22 -17.73 4.29
N MET A 131 -3.93 -17.92 3.17
CA MET A 131 -3.33 -17.78 1.83
C MET A 131 -2.91 -16.33 1.55
N VAL A 132 -3.74 -15.33 1.91
CA VAL A 132 -3.40 -13.91 1.77
C VAL A 132 -2.21 -13.54 2.64
N TYR A 133 -2.16 -14.04 3.89
CA TYR A 133 -1.01 -13.92 4.77
C TYR A 133 0.24 -14.49 4.10
N SER A 134 0.22 -15.77 3.72
CA SER A 134 1.38 -16.45 3.11
C SER A 134 1.82 -15.77 1.81
N PHE A 135 0.89 -15.22 1.04
CA PHE A 135 1.19 -14.47 -0.18
C PHE A 135 2.03 -13.23 0.10
N LEU A 136 1.65 -12.39 1.06
CA LEU A 136 2.41 -11.20 1.41
C LEU A 136 3.71 -11.54 2.14
N ASP A 137 3.65 -12.50 3.07
CA ASP A 137 4.78 -12.91 3.91
C ASP A 137 5.90 -13.52 3.06
N GLU A 138 5.56 -14.32 2.05
CA GLU A 138 6.56 -14.85 1.11
C GLU A 138 7.21 -13.73 0.29
N TRP A 139 6.45 -12.74 -0.20
CA TRP A 139 7.02 -11.58 -0.89
C TRP A 139 7.91 -10.73 0.01
N LEU A 140 7.50 -10.52 1.26
CA LEU A 140 8.29 -9.83 2.28
C LEU A 140 9.58 -10.60 2.58
N TYR A 141 9.50 -11.92 2.70
CA TYR A 141 10.65 -12.80 2.89
C TYR A 141 11.65 -12.67 1.74
N ARG A 142 11.21 -12.61 0.47
CA ARG A 142 12.11 -12.39 -0.67
C ARG A 142 12.86 -11.07 -0.57
N PHE A 143 12.21 -10.03 -0.05
CA PHE A 143 12.88 -8.77 0.21
C PHE A 143 13.88 -8.87 1.36
N HIS A 144 13.50 -9.43 2.51
CA HIS A 144 14.40 -9.54 3.66
C HIS A 144 15.59 -10.48 3.42
N SER A 145 15.40 -11.57 2.69
CA SER A 145 16.43 -12.60 2.47
C SER A 145 17.31 -12.33 1.24
N GLU A 146 16.73 -11.85 0.14
CA GLU A 146 17.43 -11.67 -1.14
C GLU A 146 17.58 -10.18 -1.53
N GLY A 147 16.97 -9.26 -0.78
CA GLY A 147 16.86 -7.85 -1.18
C GLY A 147 15.93 -7.64 -2.38
N PHE A 148 15.16 -8.64 -2.83
CA PHE A 148 14.38 -8.55 -4.05
C PHE A 148 13.11 -7.72 -3.84
N ILE A 149 12.99 -6.59 -4.55
CA ILE A 149 11.86 -5.68 -4.46
C ILE A 149 11.11 -5.61 -5.78
N CYS A 150 9.78 -5.72 -5.74
CA CYS A 150 8.94 -5.74 -6.95
C CYS A 150 8.27 -4.39 -7.20
N SER A 151 8.34 -3.91 -8.45
CA SER A 151 7.45 -2.83 -8.93
C SER A 151 6.15 -3.35 -9.50
N HIS A 152 6.11 -4.61 -9.92
CA HIS A 152 4.91 -5.26 -10.45
C HIS A 152 4.77 -6.65 -9.86
N VAL A 153 3.55 -7.02 -9.49
CA VAL A 153 3.19 -8.38 -9.04
C VAL A 153 1.96 -8.82 -9.82
N SER A 154 1.98 -10.05 -10.32
CA SER A 154 0.90 -10.66 -11.10
C SER A 154 0.49 -11.99 -10.47
N VAL A 155 -0.70 -12.02 -9.90
CA VAL A 155 -1.36 -13.26 -9.48
C VAL A 155 -2.11 -13.82 -10.68
N TYR A 156 -1.68 -14.99 -11.18
CA TYR A 156 -2.24 -15.59 -12.39
C TYR A 156 -3.04 -16.87 -12.13
N SER A 157 -3.02 -17.38 -10.89
CA SER A 157 -3.83 -18.53 -10.50
C SER A 157 -4.15 -18.50 -9.01
N ILE A 158 -5.43 -18.71 -8.68
CA ILE A 158 -5.89 -18.97 -7.32
C ILE A 158 -6.78 -20.19 -7.35
N ASN A 159 -6.43 -21.21 -6.57
CA ASN A 159 -7.27 -22.37 -6.32
C ASN A 159 -7.97 -22.19 -4.96
N SER A 160 -9.28 -21.92 -5.01
CA SER A 160 -10.09 -21.70 -3.81
C SER A 160 -10.34 -22.94 -2.97
N VAL A 161 -10.22 -24.14 -3.55
CA VAL A 161 -10.41 -25.42 -2.83
C VAL A 161 -9.18 -25.76 -2.02
N THR A 162 -7.99 -25.56 -2.59
CA THR A 162 -6.71 -25.88 -1.94
C THR A 162 -6.05 -24.67 -1.26
N SER A 163 -6.67 -23.49 -1.35
CA SER A 163 -6.09 -22.21 -0.91
C SER A 163 -4.66 -22.02 -1.42
N GLU A 164 -4.43 -22.32 -2.70
CA GLU A 164 -3.14 -22.16 -3.38
C GLU A 164 -3.17 -20.93 -4.28
N CYS A 165 -2.11 -20.12 -4.25
CA CYS A 165 -1.93 -18.96 -5.11
C CYS A 165 -0.59 -19.06 -5.85
N LYS A 166 -0.62 -18.84 -7.17
CA LYS A 166 0.57 -18.74 -8.02
C LYS A 166 0.70 -17.30 -8.50
N THR A 167 1.87 -16.74 -8.28
CA THR A 167 2.15 -15.34 -8.57
C THR A 167 3.57 -15.16 -9.08
N SER A 168 3.75 -14.12 -9.88
CA SER A 168 5.06 -13.66 -10.33
C SER A 168 5.28 -12.20 -9.96
N GLY A 169 6.51 -11.83 -9.69
CA GLY A 169 6.92 -10.46 -9.38
C GLY A 169 8.01 -10.02 -10.34
N ARG A 170 8.02 -8.74 -10.72
CA ARG A 170 9.02 -8.13 -11.59
C ARG A 170 9.65 -6.95 -10.84
N GLY A 171 10.97 -6.90 -10.85
CA GLY A 171 11.72 -5.89 -10.12
C GLY A 171 13.21 -6.16 -10.17
N GLU A 172 13.91 -5.81 -9.12
CA GLU A 172 15.36 -5.94 -9.00
C GLU A 172 15.80 -6.07 -7.53
N VAL A 173 17.09 -6.31 -7.30
CA VAL A 173 17.66 -6.27 -5.94
C VAL A 173 17.75 -4.82 -5.48
N PHE A 174 17.32 -4.55 -4.25
CA PHE A 174 17.34 -3.25 -3.62
C PHE A 174 18.77 -2.71 -3.52
N ASN A 175 18.98 -1.47 -3.93
CA ASN A 175 20.25 -0.78 -3.91
C ASN A 175 20.06 0.58 -3.24
N MET A 176 20.76 0.80 -2.11
CA MET A 176 20.65 2.02 -1.30
C MET A 176 21.09 3.30 -2.02
N GLU A 177 21.95 3.21 -3.05
CA GLU A 177 22.37 4.36 -3.86
C GLU A 177 21.31 4.77 -4.89
N LYS A 178 20.54 3.80 -5.38
CA LYS A 178 19.52 3.98 -6.42
C LYS A 178 18.12 4.23 -5.84
N HIS A 179 17.77 3.52 -4.79
CA HIS A 179 16.41 3.42 -4.27
C HIS A 179 16.30 4.20 -2.96
N LYS A 180 15.32 5.10 -2.89
CA LYS A 180 15.04 5.87 -1.67
C LYS A 180 14.56 4.94 -0.57
N GLN A 181 15.25 4.94 0.57
CA GLN A 181 14.80 4.20 1.75
C GLN A 181 13.51 4.83 2.30
N GLY A 182 12.42 4.05 2.26
CA GLY A 182 11.14 4.36 2.89
C GLY A 182 11.07 3.74 4.29
N THR A 183 9.93 3.15 4.63
CA THR A 183 9.71 2.52 5.93
C THR A 183 9.94 1.01 5.83
N GLU A 184 10.71 0.44 6.76
CA GLU A 184 10.84 -1.01 6.88
C GLU A 184 9.49 -1.64 7.26
N VAL A 185 9.19 -2.81 6.70
CA VAL A 185 8.01 -3.60 7.10
C VAL A 185 8.55 -4.83 7.80
N LYS A 186 8.22 -5.01 9.07
CA LYS A 186 8.75 -6.11 9.90
C LYS A 186 7.97 -7.39 9.69
N ALA A 187 6.65 -7.31 9.63
CA ALA A 187 5.78 -8.47 9.58
C ALA A 187 4.40 -8.18 8.96
N ILE A 188 3.78 -9.23 8.42
CA ILE A 188 2.37 -9.25 8.05
C ILE A 188 1.55 -9.69 9.27
N THR A 189 0.35 -9.15 9.47
CA THR A 189 -0.50 -9.52 10.62
C THR A 189 -1.87 -10.05 10.18
N TYR A 190 -2.46 -10.91 11.02
CA TYR A 190 -3.86 -11.32 10.88
C TYR A 190 -4.84 -10.29 11.47
N SER A 191 -4.34 -9.30 12.20
CA SER A 191 -5.14 -8.28 12.87
C SER A 191 -6.01 -7.54 11.85
N ASN A 192 -7.33 -7.64 12.04
CA ASN A 192 -8.33 -7.01 11.17
C ASN A 192 -8.11 -7.28 9.66
N MET A 193 -7.61 -8.47 9.31
CA MET A 193 -7.50 -8.89 7.91
C MET A 193 -8.90 -9.11 7.34
N GLN A 194 -9.16 -8.55 6.16
CA GLN A 194 -10.47 -8.66 5.51
C GLN A 194 -10.32 -8.90 4.01
N VAL A 195 -11.13 -9.81 3.47
CA VAL A 195 -11.33 -10.00 2.04
C VAL A 195 -12.81 -9.82 1.74
N VAL A 196 -13.18 -8.65 1.21
CA VAL A 196 -14.57 -8.23 1.01
C VAL A 196 -14.91 -8.30 -0.47
N LYS A 197 -15.85 -9.18 -0.83
CA LYS A 197 -16.42 -9.23 -2.19
C LYS A 197 -17.62 -8.28 -2.26
N LYS A 198 -17.58 -7.35 -3.20
CA LYS A 198 -18.65 -6.41 -3.56
C LYS A 198 -19.08 -6.68 -5.01
N ASP A 199 -20.19 -6.08 -5.42
CA ASP A 199 -20.64 -6.17 -6.80
C ASP A 199 -19.60 -5.56 -7.76
N GLY A 200 -18.92 -6.42 -8.52
CA GLY A 200 -17.90 -6.05 -9.50
C GLY A 200 -16.53 -5.65 -8.93
N ARG A 201 -16.28 -5.84 -7.63
CA ARG A 201 -15.01 -5.48 -6.98
C ARG A 201 -14.67 -6.40 -5.80
N VAL A 202 -13.39 -6.68 -5.61
CA VAL A 202 -12.85 -7.31 -4.41
C VAL A 202 -11.93 -6.32 -3.71
N ASP A 203 -12.13 -6.14 -2.40
CA ASP A 203 -11.28 -5.33 -1.54
C ASP A 203 -10.53 -6.23 -0.55
N VAL A 204 -9.26 -5.95 -0.33
CA VAL A 204 -8.41 -6.67 0.63
C VAL A 204 -7.76 -5.66 1.57
N TYR A 205 -7.87 -5.92 2.86
CA TYR A 205 -7.30 -5.10 3.93
C TYR A 205 -6.35 -5.95 4.77
N VAL A 206 -5.12 -5.47 4.96
CA VAL A 206 -4.10 -6.13 5.77
C VAL A 206 -3.33 -5.10 6.57
N ILE A 207 -3.16 -5.33 7.88
CA ILE A 207 -2.29 -4.53 8.72
C ILE A 207 -0.88 -5.12 8.67
N ILE A 208 0.13 -4.26 8.52
CA ILE A 208 1.54 -4.61 8.56
C ILE A 208 2.23 -3.88 9.70
N ASP A 209 3.15 -4.57 10.37
CA ASP A 209 4.05 -4.02 11.39
C ASP A 209 5.23 -3.32 10.71
N ILE A 210 5.57 -2.10 11.15
CA ILE A 210 6.58 -1.22 10.55
C ILE A 210 7.63 -0.78 11.58
#